data_AF-A0A7Y7BBG0-F1
#
_entry.id   AF-A0A7Y7BBG0-F1
#
_cell.length_a   1.000
_cell.length_b   1.000
_cell.length_c   1.000
_cell.angle_alpha   90.00
_cell.angle_beta   90.00
_cell.angle_gamma   90.00
#
_symmetry.space_group_name_H-M   'P 1'
#
loop_
_entity.id
_entity.type
_entity.pdbx_description
1 polymer ?
#
loop_
_entity_poly.entity_id
_entity_poly.type
_entity_poly.pdbx_seq_one_letter_code
_entity_poly.pdbx_strand_id
1 'polypeptide(L)' 'SEERIRELRKEAGTVFLVSHNNKSIRDTCDRVLWLERGELLMDGPTDEVVRAYEKETAR' A
#
# COMPACT_ATOMS: atom_id res chain seq x y z
N SER A 1 -6.73 -16.71 -0.25
CA SER A 1 -7.22 -15.37 0.18
C SER A 1 -6.87 -14.28 -0.82
N GLU A 2 -5.64 -14.22 -1.34
CA GLU A 2 -5.24 -13.21 -2.35
C GLU A 2 -6.04 -13.28 -3.66
N GLU A 3 -6.35 -14.47 -4.18
CA GLU A 3 -7.18 -14.64 -5.39
C GLU A 3 -8.54 -13.94 -5.26
N ARG A 4 -9.21 -14.12 -4.12
CA ARG A 4 -10.49 -13.48 -3.83
C ARG A 4 -10.37 -11.95 -3.76
N ILE A 5 -9.24 -11.41 -3.29
CA ILE A 5 -8.99 -9.96 -3.30
C ILE A 5 -8.78 -9.45 -4.73
N ARG A 6 -8.12 -10.23 -5.59
CA ARG A 6 -7.94 -9.88 -7.02
C ARG A 6 -9.27 -9.89 -7.77
N GLU A 7 -10.14 -10.87 -7.51
CA GLU A 7 -11.48 -10.92 -8.07
C GLU A 7 -12.31 -9.71 -7.61
N LEU A 8 -12.31 -9.41 -6.31
CA LEU A 8 -12.97 -8.23 -5.76
C LEU A 8 -12.44 -6.92 -6.37
N ARG A 9 -11.13 -6.79 -6.62
CA ARG A 9 -10.56 -5.61 -7.32
C ARG A 9 -11.07 -5.46 -8.76
N LYS A 10 -11.41 -6.56 -9.45
CA LYS A 10 -11.92 -6.49 -10.84
C LYS A 10 -13.36 -5.99 -10.90
N GLU A 11 -14.17 -6.31 -9.90
CA GLU A 11 -15.59 -5.94 -9.85
C GLU A 11 -15.86 -4.67 -9.05
N ALA A 12 -15.02 -4.36 -8.06
CA ALA A 12 -15.16 -3.19 -7.19
C ALA A 12 -14.46 -1.97 -7.78
N GLY A 13 -15.13 -0.81 -7.76
CA GLY A 13 -14.57 0.45 -8.25
C GLY A 13 -13.37 0.96 -7.44
N THR A 14 -13.24 0.61 -6.15
CA THR A 14 -12.08 0.96 -5.30
C THR A 14 -11.93 -0.03 -4.16
N VAL A 15 -10.69 -0.48 -3.91
CA VAL A 15 -10.35 -1.39 -2.79
C VAL A 15 -9.27 -0.73 -1.94
N PHE A 16 -9.53 -0.63 -0.62
CA PHE A 16 -8.53 -0.24 0.37
C PHE A 16 -7.88 -1.48 0.97
N LEU A 17 -6.57 -1.61 0.80
CA LEU A 17 -5.77 -2.67 1.39
C LEU A 17 -4.87 -2.09 2.48
N VAL A 18 -4.93 -2.67 3.69
CA VAL A 18 -4.01 -2.37 4.79
C VAL A 18 -3.15 -3.60 5.04
N SER A 19 -1.83 -3.44 5.00
CA SER A 19 -0.88 -4.53 5.19
C SER A 19 0.43 -3.97 5.76
N HIS A 20 1.14 -4.79 6.54
CA HIS A 20 2.52 -4.52 6.97
C HIS A 20 3.56 -5.20 6.06
N ASN A 21 3.12 -5.93 5.05
CA ASN A 21 4.01 -6.60 4.11
C ASN A 21 4.20 -5.74 2.85
N ASN A 22 5.35 -5.08 2.75
CA ASN A 22 5.70 -4.22 1.62
C ASN A 22 5.67 -4.94 0.26
N LYS A 23 5.93 -6.26 0.21
CA LYS A 23 5.82 -7.03 -1.04
C LYS A 23 4.36 -7.13 -1.50
N SER A 24 3.46 -7.51 -0.59
CA SER A 24 2.02 -7.60 -0.91
C SER A 24 1.44 -6.24 -1.32
N ILE A 25 1.90 -5.15 -0.70
CA ILE A 25 1.50 -3.78 -1.07
C ILE A 25 1.93 -3.46 -2.50
N ARG A 26 3.20 -3.73 -2.87
CA ARG A 26 3.70 -3.54 -4.23
C ARG A 26 2.97 -4.39 -5.27
N ASP A 27 2.63 -5.63 -4.93
CA ASP A 27 1.95 -6.54 -5.84
C ASP A 27 0.45 -6.20 -6.05
N THR A 28 -0.15 -5.44 -5.12
CA THR A 28 -1.62 -5.26 -5.04
C THR A 28 -2.09 -3.80 -5.06
N CYS A 29 -1.23 -2.81 -4.90
CA CYS A 29 -1.63 -1.41 -4.85
C CYS A 29 -0.95 -0.59 -5.93
N ASP A 30 -1.67 0.34 -6.53
CA ASP A 30 -1.12 1.31 -7.51
C ASP A 30 -0.76 2.65 -6.82
N ARG A 31 -1.41 2.94 -5.69
CA ARG A 31 -1.21 4.12 -4.83
C ARG A 31 -1.19 3.68 -3.36
N VAL A 32 -0.37 4.34 -2.54
CA VAL A 32 -0.25 4.05 -1.11
C VAL A 32 -0.33 5.34 -0.29
N LEU A 33 -0.94 5.25 0.89
CA LEU A 33 -0.91 6.26 1.93
C LEU A 33 0.01 5.76 3.05
N TRP A 34 1.03 6.54 3.39
CA TRP A 34 1.86 6.29 4.56
C TRP A 34 1.37 7.16 5.72
N LEU A 35 0.86 6.49 6.76
CA LEU A 35 0.42 7.09 8.00
C LEU A 35 1.40 6.75 9.14
N GLU A 36 1.71 7.75 9.96
CA GLU A 36 2.57 7.61 11.15
C GLU A 36 1.95 8.43 12.28
N ARG A 37 1.64 7.80 13.42
CA ARG A 37 1.04 8.46 14.60
C ARG A 37 -0.18 9.35 14.30
N GLY A 38 -1.00 8.94 13.33
CA GLY A 38 -2.21 9.66 12.92
C GLY A 38 -1.97 10.76 11.89
N GLU A 39 -0.74 10.97 11.44
CA GLU A 39 -0.40 11.94 10.40
C GLU A 39 -0.11 11.24 9.06
N LEU A 40 -0.61 11.83 7.96
CA LEU A 40 -0.31 11.40 6.61
C LEU A 40 1.03 11.99 6.19
N LEU A 41 2.06 11.15 6.17
CA LEU A 41 3.42 11.57 5.81
C LEU A 41 3.62 11.57 4.30
N MET A 42 2.99 10.63 3.58
CA MET A 42 3.12 10.56 2.13
C MET A 42 1.90 9.89 1.48
N ASP A 43 1.59 10.36 0.27
CA ASP A 43 0.51 9.87 -0.57
C ASP A 43 0.99 9.90 -2.03
N GLY A 44 1.02 8.75 -2.70
CA GLY A 44 1.51 8.69 -4.07
C GLY A 44 1.65 7.27 -4.63
N PRO A 45 2.35 7.13 -5.77
CA PRO A 45 2.63 5.84 -6.38
C PRO A 45 3.28 4.88 -5.40
N THR A 46 2.82 3.63 -5.36
CA THR A 46 3.26 2.61 -4.39
C THR A 46 4.77 2.52 -4.27
N ASP A 47 5.46 2.47 -5.40
CA ASP A 47 6.90 2.34 -5.44
C ASP A 47 7.65 3.51 -4.81
N GLU A 48 7.15 4.73 -4.96
CA GLU A 48 7.77 5.92 -4.38
C GLU A 48 7.56 5.96 -2.87
N VAL A 49 6.32 5.72 -2.43
CA VAL A 49 5.94 5.77 -1.01
C VAL A 49 6.64 4.66 -0.23
N VAL A 50 6.63 3.43 -0.74
CA VAL A 50 7.25 2.29 -0.03
C VAL A 50 8.78 2.43 0.00
N ARG A 51 9.42 2.99 -1.04
CA ARG A 51 10.87 3.31 -0.99
C ARG A 51 11.19 4.35 0.09
N ALA A 52 10.37 5.40 0.21
CA ALA A 52 10.55 6.41 1.25
C ALA A 52 10.36 5.82 2.66
N TYR A 53 9.30 5.04 2.84
CA TYR A 53 9.02 4.32 4.09
C TYR A 53 10.19 3.42 4.51
N GLU A 54 10.67 2.54 3.62
CA GLU A 54 11.77 1.61 3.92
C GLU A 54 13.06 2.34 4.31
N LYS A 55 13.35 3.47 3.64
CA LYS A 55 14.52 4.29 3.97
C LYS A 55 14.42 4.93 5.36
N GLU A 56 13.23 5.37 5.77
CA GLU A 56 13.01 5.97 7.08
C GLU A 56 13.03 4.92 8.20
N THR A 57 12.41 3.75 7.99
CA THR A 57 12.30 2.70 9.01
C THR A 57 13.55 1.83 9.15
N ALA A 58 14.48 1.89 8.19
CA ALA A 58 15.76 1.17 8.27
C ALA A 58 16.82 1.89 9.12
N ARG A 59 16.48 3.04 9.73
CA ARG A 59 17.34 3.78 10.66
C ARG A 59 17.28 3.25 12.09
#